data_AF-A0A6G8AHL8-F1
#
_entry.id   AF-A0A6G8AHL8-F1
#
_cell.length_a   1.000
_cell.length_b   1.000
_cell.length_c   1.000
_cell.angle_alpha   90.00
_cell.angle_beta   90.00
_cell.angle_gamma   90.00
#
_symmetry.space_group_name_H-M   'P 1'
#
loop_
_entity.id
_entity.type
_entity.pdbx_description
1 polymer ?
#
loop_
_entity_poly.entity_id
_entity_poly.type
_entity_poly.pdbx_seq_one_letter_code
_entity_poly.pdbx_strand_id
1 'polypeptide(L)' 'MELHYRAPQFDPTVDELDALKQLEMGKVIDLPHAQKEHLSGRLLERGYVHKNSTGELAISDSGRQLIRRQNN' A
#
# COMPACT_ATOMS: atom_id res chain seq x y z
N MET A 1 5.21 33.00 -11.51
CA MET A 1 4.20 31.97 -11.82
C MET A 1 4.79 30.64 -11.40
N GLU A 2 4.42 30.15 -10.22
CA GLU A 2 4.88 28.84 -9.74
C GLU A 2 4.08 27.75 -10.45
N LEU A 3 4.72 27.05 -11.38
CA LEU A 3 4.23 25.78 -11.89
C LEU A 3 4.38 24.77 -10.75
N HIS A 4 3.38 24.72 -9.87
CA HIS A 4 3.18 23.59 -8.98
C HIS A 4 2.88 22.38 -9.87
N TYR A 5 3.94 21.68 -10.30
CA TYR A 5 3.84 20.33 -10.79
C TYR A 5 3.30 19.47 -9.65
N ARG A 6 1.96 19.42 -9.53
CA ARG A 6 1.29 18.44 -8.70
C ARG A 6 1.43 17.14 -9.46
N ALA A 7 2.45 16.34 -9.09
CA ALA A 7 2.54 14.97 -9.57
C ALA A 7 1.15 14.34 -9.45
N PRO A 8 0.62 13.66 -10.48
CA PRO A 8 -0.71 13.09 -10.42
C PRO A 8 -0.76 12.16 -9.19
N GLN A 9 -1.52 12.59 -8.17
CA GLN A 9 -1.86 11.76 -7.04
C GLN A 9 -2.82 10.72 -7.56
N PHE A 10 -2.28 9.64 -8.13
CA PHE A 10 -3.09 8.49 -8.50
C PHE A 10 -3.63 7.87 -7.23
N ASP A 11 -4.95 7.81 -7.11
CA ASP A 11 -5.58 7.00 -6.08
C ASP A 11 -5.04 5.56 -6.13
N PRO A 12 -4.95 4.89 -4.98
CA PRO A 12 -4.55 3.49 -4.94
C PRO A 12 -5.46 2.63 -5.81
N THR A 13 -4.90 1.66 -6.54
CA THR A 13 -5.71 0.76 -7.37
C THR A 13 -6.53 -0.21 -6.50
N VAL A 14 -7.52 -0.88 -7.10
CA VAL A 14 -8.32 -1.90 -6.40
C VAL A 14 -7.43 -3.03 -5.85
N ASP A 15 -6.43 -3.47 -6.61
CA ASP A 15 -5.49 -4.49 -6.17
C ASP A 15 -4.61 -4.02 -5.00
N GLU A 16 -4.21 -2.76 -4.99
CA GLU A 16 -3.46 -2.15 -3.88
C GLU A 16 -4.32 -2.12 -2.61
N LEU A 17 -5.60 -1.74 -2.74
CA LEU A 17 -6.54 -1.75 -1.61
C LEU A 17 -6.83 -3.16 -1.11
N ASP A 18 -6.96 -4.15 -2.00
CA ASP A 18 -7.17 -5.54 -1.60
C ASP A 18 -5.94 -6.12 -0.89
N ALA A 19 -4.74 -5.84 -1.40
CA ALA A 19 -3.50 -6.21 -0.72
C ALA A 19 -3.42 -5.62 0.70
N LEU A 20 -3.78 -4.34 0.86
CA LEU A 20 -3.83 -3.72 2.18
C LEU A 20 -4.88 -4.38 3.09
N LYS A 21 -6.06 -4.72 2.57
CA LYS A 21 -7.11 -5.44 3.33
C LYS A 21 -6.63 -6.82 3.80
N GLN A 22 -5.97 -7.58 2.94
CA GLN A 22 -5.41 -8.88 3.31
C GLN A 22 -4.35 -8.77 4.41
N LEU A 23 -3.46 -7.77 4.34
CA LEU A 23 -2.50 -7.47 5.40
C LEU A 23 -3.16 -7.05 6.72
N GLU A 24 -4.24 -6.25 6.65
CA GLU A 24 -5.02 -5.87 7.85
C GLU A 24 -5.65 -7.09 8.53
N MET A 25 -6.10 -8.08 7.75
CA MET A 25 -6.62 -9.36 8.24
C MET A 25 -5.53 -10.31 8.77
N GLY A 26 -4.26 -9.89 8.80
CA GLY A 26 -3.13 -10.69 9.26
C GLY A 26 -2.69 -11.76 8.26
N LYS A 27 -3.13 -11.70 6.99
CA LYS A 27 -2.60 -12.58 5.96
C LYS A 27 -1.21 -12.10 5.58
N VAL A 28 -0.27 -13.03 5.52
CA VAL A 28 1.07 -12.77 5.01
C VAL A 28 0.97 -12.68 3.49
N ILE A 29 1.28 -11.52 2.93
CA ILE A 29 1.49 -11.39 1.49
C ILE A 29 2.98 -11.58 1.23
N ASP A 30 3.30 -12.70 0.60
CA ASP A 30 4.67 -12.99 0.19
C ASP A 30 5.15 -11.92 -0.78
N LEU A 31 6.30 -11.31 -0.46
CA LEU A 31 6.95 -10.27 -1.25
C LEU A 31 7.10 -10.61 -2.74
N PRO A 32 7.41 -11.86 -3.15
CA PRO A 32 7.47 -12.24 -4.56
C PRO A 32 6.11 -12.11 -5.27
N HIS A 33 5.01 -12.37 -4.57
CA HIS A 33 3.66 -12.25 -5.12
C HIS A 33 3.26 -10.77 -5.27
N ALA A 34 3.56 -9.94 -4.26
CA ALA A 34 3.33 -8.49 -4.32
C ALA A 34 4.30 -7.73 -5.23
N GLN A 35 5.45 -8.30 -5.58
CA GLN A 35 6.41 -7.74 -6.55
C GLN A 35 5.99 -8.00 -7.99
N LYS A 36 5.40 -9.16 -8.30
CA LYS A 36 4.92 -9.47 -9.66
C LYS A 36 3.96 -8.40 -10.20
N GLU A 37 3.17 -7.79 -9.31
CA GLU A 37 2.18 -6.77 -9.65
C GLU A 37 2.66 -5.32 -9.41
N HIS A 38 3.94 -5.10 -9.08
CA HIS A 38 4.49 -3.80 -8.65
C HIS A 38 3.76 -3.12 -7.46
N LEU A 39 2.90 -3.87 -6.76
CA LEU A 39 2.08 -3.36 -5.66
C LEU A 39 2.95 -3.07 -4.43
N SER A 40 3.89 -3.96 -4.13
CA SER A 40 4.81 -3.81 -2.99
C SER A 40 5.66 -2.54 -3.06
N GLY A 41 6.21 -2.20 -4.24
CA GLY A 41 7.01 -0.99 -4.44
C GLY A 41 6.20 0.28 -4.20
N ARG A 42 5.04 0.40 -4.85
CA ARG A 42 4.16 1.58 -4.70
C ARG A 42 3.60 1.73 -3.29
N LEU A 43 3.20 0.63 -2.65
CA LEU A 43 2.71 0.67 -1.26
C LEU A 43 3.82 1.06 -0.27
N LEU A 44 5.08 0.64 -0.52
CA LEU A 44 6.23 1.04 0.28
C LEU A 44 6.58 2.52 0.05
N GLU A 45 6.66 2.97 -1.20
CA GLU A 45 6.96 4.36 -1.57
C GLU A 45 5.93 5.35 -0.99
N ARG A 46 4.66 4.94 -0.96
CA ARG A 46 3.56 5.73 -0.39
C ARG A 46 3.46 5.62 1.13
N GLY A 47 4.23 4.73 1.75
CA GLY A 47 4.21 4.51 3.19
C GLY A 47 2.92 3.85 3.70
N TYR A 48 2.24 3.05 2.87
CA TYR A 48 1.07 2.27 3.30
C TYR A 48 1.46 0.91 3.90
N VAL A 49 2.64 0.40 3.56
CA VAL A 49 3.22 -0.81 4.17
C VAL A 49 4.67 -0.55 4.57
N HIS A 50 5.21 -1.43 5.42
CA HIS A 50 6.61 -1.47 5.79
C HIS A 50 7.10 -2.91 5.78
N LYS A 51 8.42 -3.09 5.69
CA LYS A 51 9.03 -4.42 5.88
C LYS A 51 9.23 -4.65 7.37
N ASN A 52 8.76 -5.79 7.87
CA ASN A 52 8.99 -6.20 9.25
C ASN A 52 10.38 -6.86 9.40
N SER A 53 10.72 -7.27 10.63
CA SER A 53 12.01 -7.89 10.97
C SER A 53 12.26 -9.24 10.27
N THR A 54 11.21 -9.92 9.81
CA THR A 54 11.26 -11.19 9.07
C THR A 54 11.35 -10.99 7.56
N GLY A 55 11.33 -9.74 7.10
CA GLY A 55 11.38 -9.39 5.67
C GLY A 55 10.04 -9.46 4.96
N GLU A 56 8.93 -9.69 5.67
CA GLU A 56 7.57 -9.70 5.11
C GLU A 56 6.98 -8.28 5.10
N LEU A 57 5.95 -8.08 4.29
CA LEU A 57 5.21 -6.81 4.28
C LEU A 57 4.19 -6.78 5.42
N ALA A 58 4.15 -5.67 6.14
CA ALA A 58 3.18 -5.37 7.17
C ALA A 58 2.49 -4.04 6.87
N ILE A 59 1.17 -3.98 7.11
CA ILE A 59 0.40 -2.75 6.92
C ILE A 59 0.73 -1.70 7.99
N SER A 60 0.93 -0.47 7.54
CA SER A 60 1.15 0.71 8.39
C SER A 60 -0.16 1.35 8.85
N ASP A 61 -0.09 2.31 9.77
CA ASP A 61 -1.27 3.06 10.23
C ASP A 61 -1.92 3.89 9.11
N SER A 62 -1.13 4.50 8.23
CA SER A 62 -1.60 5.21 7.03
C SER A 62 -2.34 4.28 6.08
N GLY A 63 -1.85 3.06 5.88
CA GLY A 63 -2.52 2.02 5.10
C GLY A 63 -3.88 1.64 5.70
N ARG A 64 -3.96 1.44 7.02
CA ARG A 64 -5.24 1.15 7.71
C ARG A 64 -6.24 2.30 7.57
N GLN A 65 -5.79 3.53 7.74
CA GLN A 65 -6.66 4.70 7.58
C GLN A 65 -7.22 4.82 6.16
N LEU A 66 -6.41 4.50 5.15
CA LEU A 66 -6.84 4.49 3.76
C LEU A 66 -7.95 3.46 3.51
N ILE A 67 -7.79 2.22 3.97
CA ILE A 67 -8.83 1.18 3.83
C ILE A 67 -10.12 1.62 4.53
N ARG A 68 -10.02 2.15 5.75
CA ARG A 68 -11.19 2.60 6.53
C ARG A 68 -11.97 3.70 5.82
N ARG A 69 -11.28 4.64 5.17
CA ARG A 69 -11.92 5.70 4.37
C ARG A 69 -12.66 5.16 3.15
N GLN A 70 -12.18 4.09 2.54
CA GLN A 70 -12.80 3.47 1.36
C GLN A 70 -13.98 2.55 1.71
N ASN A 71 -14.06 2.06 2.95
CA ASN A 71 -15.15 1.20 3.41
C ASN A 71 -16.36 1.99 3.96
N ASN A 72 -16.33 3.33 3.92
CA ASN A 72 -17.38 4.22 4.43
C ASN A 72 -17.97 5.08 3.31
#